data_AF-A0A2C9L716-F1
#
_entry.id   AF-A0A2C9L716-F1
#
_cell.length_a   1.000
_cell.length_b   1.000
_cell.length_c   1.000
_cell.angle_alpha   90.00
_cell.angle_beta   90.00
_cell.angle_gamma   90.00
#
_symmetry.space_group_name_H-M   'P 1'
#
loop_
_entity.id
_entity.type
_entity.pdbx_description
1 polymer ?
#
loop_
_entity_poly.entity_id
_entity_poly.type
_entity_poly.pdbx_seq_one_letter_code
_entity_poly.pdbx_strand_id
1 'polypeptide(L)'
;MAAAVNTMDYSQLGSDLERQELEQSFCPLYVSRCNAKFLWKRIPLGIKQNCPELVLIWHVVQKMWLKDYAGTYEALQKEWSDDVKNIMLAVEDSVRARALRLVQLAYSNIHANEFATFVGMNVDKAVQGTGIFLMIYPPAAPPIMNEQHLSVLTQYVTYMEN
;
A
#
# COMPACT_ATOMS: atom_id res chain seq x y z
N MET A 1 -23.91 11.15 -17.42
CA MET A 1 -22.69 11.96 -17.28
C MET A 1 -21.86 11.37 -16.15
N ALA A 2 -20.99 10.41 -16.46
CA ALA A 2 -20.05 9.84 -15.50
C ALA A 2 -18.78 10.71 -15.55
N ALA A 3 -18.49 11.40 -14.46
CA ALA A 3 -17.24 12.14 -14.33
C ALA A 3 -16.08 11.17 -14.43
N ALA A 4 -15.20 11.38 -15.41
CA ALA A 4 -13.93 10.69 -15.51
C ALA A 4 -13.15 10.99 -14.22
N VAL A 5 -13.13 10.02 -13.29
CA VAL A 5 -12.19 10.03 -12.18
C VAL A 5 -10.83 9.99 -12.85
N ASN A 6 -10.13 11.12 -12.78
CA ASN A 6 -8.79 11.29 -13.28
C ASN A 6 -7.88 10.42 -12.40
N THR A 7 -7.84 9.12 -12.68
CA THR A 7 -6.92 8.18 -12.04
C THR A 7 -5.54 8.51 -12.57
N MET A 8 -4.93 9.56 -12.03
CA MET A 8 -3.50 9.79 -12.24
C MET A 8 -2.79 8.53 -11.81
N ASP A 9 -2.18 7.85 -12.77
CA ASP A 9 -1.49 6.61 -12.55
C ASP A 9 -0.16 6.92 -11.87
N TYR A 10 -0.18 7.04 -10.54
CA TYR A 10 0.97 7.44 -9.72
C TYR A 10 2.16 6.48 -9.89
N SER A 11 1.94 5.28 -10.44
CA SER A 11 2.99 4.34 -10.83
C SER A 11 3.84 4.87 -12.00
N GLN A 12 3.21 5.57 -12.94
CA GLN A 12 3.85 6.17 -14.11
C GLN A 12 4.60 7.44 -13.68
N LEU A 13 3.97 8.29 -12.85
CA LEU A 13 4.64 9.45 -12.23
C LEU A 13 5.87 9.05 -11.41
N GLY A 14 5.79 7.95 -10.64
CA GLY A 14 6.94 7.40 -9.93
C GLY A 14 8.04 6.97 -10.88
N SER A 15 7.70 6.26 -11.96
CA SER A 15 8.66 5.84 -12.99
C SER A 15 9.30 7.02 -13.72
N ASP A 16 8.55 8.10 -13.96
CA ASP A 16 9.02 9.29 -14.66
C ASP A 16 9.90 10.19 -13.77
N LEU A 17 9.58 10.31 -12.48
CA LEU A 17 10.46 10.95 -11.49
C LEU A 17 11.73 10.11 -11.25
N GLU A 18 11.64 8.78 -11.22
CA GLU A 18 12.80 7.89 -11.13
C GLU A 18 13.71 8.01 -12.37
N ARG A 19 13.12 8.13 -13.58
CA ARG A 19 13.85 8.39 -14.83
C ARG A 19 14.55 9.75 -14.83
N GLN A 20 13.98 10.76 -14.18
CA GLN A 20 14.60 12.07 -14.05
C GLN A 20 15.79 12.05 -13.07
N GLU A 21 15.82 11.10 -12.13
CA GLU A 21 16.80 11.04 -11.05
C GLU A 21 18.03 10.15 -11.35
N LEU A 22 17.95 9.09 -12.18
CA LEU A 22 19.10 8.21 -12.45
C LEU A 22 19.11 7.51 -13.83
N GLU A 23 20.05 7.91 -14.69
CA GLU A 23 20.80 6.93 -15.52
C GLU A 23 21.77 6.17 -14.61
N GLN A 24 21.30 5.17 -13.86
CA GLN A 24 22.16 4.08 -13.39
C GLN A 24 21.34 2.87 -12.95
N SER A 25 21.66 1.76 -13.61
CA SER A 25 21.07 0.43 -13.58
C SER A 25 20.81 -0.13 -12.17
N PHE A 26 19.55 -0.31 -11.75
CA PHE A 26 19.17 -1.34 -10.77
C PHE A 26 17.67 -1.68 -10.76
N CYS A 27 17.34 -2.95 -10.57
CA CYS A 27 16.04 -3.62 -10.78
C CYS A 27 14.80 -2.98 -10.10
N PRO A 28 13.61 -3.03 -10.75
CA PRO A 28 12.36 -2.41 -10.25
C PRO A 28 11.60 -3.22 -9.17
N LEU A 29 12.15 -4.35 -8.68
CA LEU A 29 11.41 -5.26 -7.79
C LEU A 29 11.63 -5.02 -6.29
N TYR A 30 12.52 -4.10 -5.89
CA TYR A 30 12.81 -3.89 -4.47
C TYR A 30 12.14 -2.64 -3.88
N VAL A 31 10.84 -2.80 -3.59
CA VAL A 31 10.18 -2.28 -2.39
C VAL A 31 10.16 -0.74 -2.21
N SER A 32 9.12 -0.12 -2.76
CA SER A 32 8.69 1.29 -2.57
C SER A 32 8.86 1.86 -1.14
N ARG A 33 8.72 1.05 -0.09
CA ARG A 33 8.83 1.46 1.32
C ARG A 33 10.28 1.57 1.82
N CYS A 34 11.19 0.77 1.27
CA CYS A 34 12.63 0.87 1.53
C CYS A 34 13.21 2.12 0.84
N ASN A 35 12.73 2.40 -0.37
CA ASN A 35 13.15 3.57 -1.16
C ASN A 35 12.89 4.88 -0.41
N ALA A 36 11.72 5.03 0.24
CA ALA A 36 11.41 6.20 1.05
C ALA A 36 12.44 6.48 2.17
N LYS A 37 12.97 5.43 2.83
CA LYS A 37 14.01 5.58 3.86
C LYS A 37 15.36 6.00 3.28
N PHE A 38 15.72 5.46 2.12
CA PHE A 38 16.96 5.85 1.45
C PHE A 38 16.88 7.29 0.95
N LEU A 39 15.75 7.72 0.39
CA LEU A 39 15.50 9.11 0.02
C LEU A 39 15.66 10.04 1.23
N TRP A 40 15.04 9.72 2.36
CA TRP A 40 15.19 10.51 3.59
C TRP A 40 16.64 10.63 4.08
N LYS A 41 17.44 9.56 3.93
CA LYS A 41 18.86 9.55 4.28
C LYS A 41 19.71 10.38 3.32
N ARG A 42 19.33 10.49 2.05
CA ARG A 42 20.06 11.27 1.02
C ARG A 42 19.90 12.78 1.19
N ILE A 43 18.78 13.25 1.72
CA ILE A 43 18.49 14.70 1.81
C ILE A 43 19.40 15.38 2.86
N PRO A 44 20.17 16.42 2.49
CA PRO A 44 21.05 17.15 3.41
C PRO A 44 20.25 17.94 4.47
N LEU A 45 20.87 18.15 5.63
CA LEU A 45 20.21 18.73 6.81
C LEU A 45 19.67 20.15 6.59
N GLY A 46 20.31 20.94 5.72
CA GLY A 46 19.85 22.31 5.41
C GLY A 46 18.47 22.35 4.74
N ILE A 47 18.14 21.35 3.92
CA ILE A 47 16.82 21.26 3.26
C ILE A 47 15.76 20.79 4.25
N LYS A 48 16.14 19.93 5.20
CA LYS A 48 15.22 19.42 6.25
C LYS A 48 14.74 20.51 7.21
N GLN A 49 15.55 21.53 7.45
CA GLN A 49 15.19 22.66 8.32
C GLN A 49 14.32 23.69 7.59
N ASN A 50 14.49 23.84 6.28
CA ASN A 50 13.75 24.81 5.49
C ASN A 50 12.34 24.32 5.09
N CYS A 51 12.10 23.02 5.07
CA CYS A 51 10.82 22.43 4.64
C CYS A 51 10.16 21.62 5.79
N PRO A 52 9.32 22.24 6.64
CA PRO A 52 8.64 21.52 7.73
C PRO A 52 7.67 20.45 7.20
N GLU A 53 7.11 20.64 6.01
CA GLU A 53 6.24 19.66 5.33
C GLU A 53 6.94 18.31 5.09
N LEU A 54 8.24 18.35 4.73
CA LEU A 54 9.04 17.16 4.48
C LEU A 54 9.19 16.31 5.74
N VAL A 55 9.34 16.96 6.91
CA VAL A 55 9.39 16.29 8.21
C VAL A 55 8.05 15.63 8.55
N LEU A 56 6.93 16.29 8.24
CA LEU A 56 5.60 15.74 8.44
C LEU A 56 5.35 14.50 7.56
N ILE A 57 5.74 14.54 6.27
CA ILE A 57 5.66 13.39 5.36
C ILE A 57 6.47 12.21 5.93
N TRP A 58 7.67 12.48 6.44
CA TRP A 58 8.49 11.43 7.05
C TRP A 58 7.84 10.83 8.29
N HIS A 59 7.19 11.63 9.14
CA HIS A 59 6.42 11.11 10.27
C HIS A 59 5.29 10.18 9.83
N VAL A 60 4.56 10.51 8.76
CA VAL A 60 3.53 9.63 8.17
C VAL A 60 4.16 8.31 7.72
N VAL A 61 5.28 8.36 7.00
CA VAL A 61 6.01 7.18 6.54
C VAL A 61 6.52 6.32 7.71
N GLN A 62 6.98 6.93 8.80
CA GLN A 62 7.40 6.23 10.01
C GLN A 62 6.23 5.51 10.70
N LYS A 63 5.09 6.18 10.85
CA LYS A 63 3.86 5.57 11.41
C LYS A 63 3.36 4.43 10.53
N MET A 64 3.39 4.63 9.22
CA MET A 64 3.09 3.58 8.25
C MET A 64 4.09 2.43 8.37
N TRP A 65 5.37 2.69 8.64
CA TRP A 65 6.38 1.65 8.89
C TRP A 65 6.01 0.76 10.08
N LEU A 66 5.66 1.39 11.20
CA LEU A 66 5.28 0.73 12.45
C LEU A 66 3.93 0.01 12.38
N LYS A 67 3.18 0.17 11.27
CA LYS A 67 1.80 -0.34 11.07
C LYS A 67 0.81 0.24 12.08
N ASP A 68 1.05 1.45 12.54
CA ASP A 68 0.15 2.20 13.41
C ASP A 68 -0.92 2.91 12.56
N TYR A 69 -2.04 2.21 12.30
CA TYR A 69 -3.10 2.71 11.42
C TYR A 69 -3.76 3.98 11.98
N ALA A 70 -4.09 4.01 13.28
CA ALA A 70 -4.68 5.18 13.92
C ALA A 70 -3.76 6.40 13.80
N GLY A 71 -2.47 6.23 14.13
CA GLY A 71 -1.47 7.29 14.00
C GLY A 71 -1.21 7.73 12.55
N THR A 72 -1.41 6.87 11.56
CA THR A 72 -1.31 7.28 10.15
C THR A 72 -2.46 8.18 9.72
N TYR A 73 -3.71 7.85 10.09
CA TYR A 73 -4.86 8.67 9.70
C TYR A 73 -4.85 10.04 10.40
N GLU A 74 -4.43 10.11 11.67
CA GLU A 74 -4.23 11.38 12.37
C GLU A 74 -3.16 12.25 11.70
N ALA A 75 -2.06 11.64 11.26
CA ALA A 75 -1.00 12.37 10.58
C ALA A 75 -1.40 12.82 9.16
N LEU A 76 -2.31 12.09 8.50
CA LEU A 76 -2.86 12.43 7.17
C LEU A 76 -3.84 13.60 7.21
N GLN A 77 -4.60 13.79 8.30
CA GLN A 77 -5.60 14.87 8.47
C GLN A 77 -5.02 16.30 8.58
N LYS A 78 -3.69 16.47 8.51
CA LYS A 78 -3.04 17.79 8.55
C LYS A 78 -3.24 18.57 7.24
N GLU A 79 -3.09 19.89 7.30
CA GLU A 79 -3.13 20.75 6.11
C GLU A 79 -1.86 20.54 5.27
N TRP A 80 -2.04 20.18 3.99
CA TRP A 80 -0.97 19.96 3.01
C TRP A 80 -1.12 20.94 1.84
N SER A 81 0.00 21.30 1.21
CA SER A 81 0.01 22.00 -0.08
C SER A 81 -0.73 21.19 -1.16
N ASP A 82 -1.38 21.87 -2.12
CA ASP A 82 -2.28 21.26 -3.10
C ASP A 82 -1.63 20.14 -3.94
N ASP A 83 -0.33 20.28 -4.25
CA ASP A 83 0.43 19.26 -5.00
C ASP A 83 0.61 17.97 -4.18
N VAL A 84 0.91 18.11 -2.89
CA VAL A 84 1.15 17.00 -1.97
C VAL A 84 -0.18 16.37 -1.52
N LYS A 85 -1.24 17.17 -1.43
CA LYS A 85 -2.58 16.74 -1.01
C LYS A 85 -3.14 15.62 -1.89
N ASN A 86 -3.00 15.73 -3.21
CA ASN A 86 -3.47 14.71 -4.15
C ASN A 86 -2.75 13.37 -3.94
N ILE A 87 -1.43 13.42 -3.71
CA ILE A 87 -0.60 12.24 -3.43
C ILE A 87 -1.00 11.63 -2.08
N MET A 88 -1.22 12.45 -1.06
CA MET A 88 -1.59 11.99 0.28
C MET A 88 -2.96 11.32 0.31
N LEU A 89 -3.94 11.82 -0.47
CA LEU A 89 -5.22 11.14 -0.66
C LEU A 89 -5.05 9.76 -1.33
N ALA A 90 -4.21 9.67 -2.36
CA ALA A 90 -3.92 8.38 -3.00
C ALA A 90 -3.22 7.40 -2.03
N VAL A 91 -2.33 7.91 -1.17
CA VAL A 91 -1.70 7.11 -0.12
C VAL A 91 -2.74 6.62 0.89
N GLU A 92 -3.64 7.48 1.34
CA GLU A 92 -4.74 7.12 2.25
C GLU A 92 -5.60 5.99 1.67
N ASP A 93 -5.99 6.08 0.40
CA ASP A 93 -6.77 5.04 -0.28
C ASP A 93 -6.00 3.73 -0.40
N SER A 94 -4.70 3.78 -0.71
CA SER A 94 -3.85 2.59 -0.79
C SER A 94 -3.69 1.89 0.57
N VAL A 95 -3.56 2.67 1.66
CA VAL A 95 -3.47 2.16 3.03
C VAL A 95 -4.79 1.51 3.43
N ARG A 96 -5.92 2.15 3.10
CA ARG A 96 -7.27 1.63 3.37
C ARG A 96 -7.54 0.34 2.61
N ALA A 97 -7.25 0.29 1.31
CA ALA A 97 -7.39 -0.91 0.49
C ALA A 97 -6.54 -2.08 1.03
N ARG A 98 -5.30 -1.78 1.46
CA ARG A 98 -4.41 -2.76 2.09
C ARG A 98 -4.96 -3.26 3.42
N ALA A 99 -5.48 -2.37 4.27
CA ALA A 99 -6.07 -2.73 5.56
C ALA A 99 -7.28 -3.66 5.36
N LEU A 100 -8.18 -3.33 4.42
CA LEU A 100 -9.32 -4.18 4.08
C LEU A 100 -8.90 -5.57 3.61
N ARG A 101 -7.93 -5.65 2.69
CA ARG A 101 -7.39 -6.93 2.21
C ARG A 101 -6.78 -7.76 3.34
N LEU A 102 -6.10 -7.12 4.28
CA LEU A 102 -5.48 -7.80 5.41
C LEU A 102 -6.56 -8.35 6.36
N VAL A 103 -7.59 -7.55 6.67
CA VAL A 103 -8.70 -8.00 7.52
C VAL A 103 -9.42 -9.19 6.89
N GLN A 104 -9.71 -9.15 5.59
CA GLN A 104 -10.35 -10.24 4.85
C GLN A 104 -9.56 -11.55 4.87
N LEU A 105 -8.22 -11.47 4.87
CA LEU A 105 -7.36 -12.66 4.84
C LEU A 105 -7.03 -13.20 6.23
N ALA A 106 -6.90 -12.33 7.22
CA ALA A 106 -6.38 -12.70 8.54
C ALA A 106 -7.48 -13.02 9.56
N TYR A 107 -8.67 -12.42 9.43
CA TYR A 107 -9.72 -12.53 10.43
C TYR A 107 -10.98 -13.16 9.84
N SER A 108 -11.40 -14.29 10.41
CA SER A 108 -12.71 -14.86 10.16
C SER A 108 -13.83 -14.14 10.95
N ASN A 109 -13.47 -13.54 12.08
CA ASN A 109 -14.34 -12.72 12.92
C ASN A 109 -13.50 -11.60 13.58
N ILE A 110 -13.99 -10.37 13.59
CA ILE A 110 -13.33 -9.20 14.19
C ILE A 110 -14.39 -8.27 14.80
N HIS A 111 -14.06 -7.63 15.92
CA HIS A 111 -14.93 -6.65 16.54
C HIS A 111 -15.02 -5.36 15.71
N ALA A 112 -16.22 -4.76 15.64
CA ALA A 112 -16.46 -3.55 14.87
C ALA A 112 -15.57 -2.36 15.30
N ASN A 113 -15.24 -2.27 16.59
CA ASN A 113 -14.35 -1.23 17.12
C ASN A 113 -12.90 -1.39 16.61
N GLU A 114 -12.37 -2.62 16.59
CA GLU A 114 -11.04 -2.88 16.05
C GLU A 114 -11.01 -2.71 14.54
N PHE A 115 -12.08 -3.10 13.85
CA PHE A 115 -12.20 -2.85 12.42
C PHE A 115 -12.20 -1.35 12.09
N ALA A 116 -12.90 -0.54 12.90
CA ALA A 116 -12.92 0.91 12.73
C ALA A 116 -11.52 1.54 12.88
N THR A 117 -10.67 1.04 13.78
CA THR A 117 -9.29 1.55 13.92
C THR A 117 -8.41 1.19 12.72
N PHE A 118 -8.61 0.03 12.08
CA PHE A 118 -7.89 -0.33 10.85
C PHE A 118 -8.26 0.53 9.65
N VAL A 119 -9.54 0.88 9.53
CA VAL A 119 -10.07 1.61 8.37
C VAL A 119 -10.04 3.14 8.57
N GLY A 120 -9.88 3.61 9.81
CA GLY A 120 -9.81 5.04 10.13
C GLY A 120 -11.15 5.77 9.98
N MET A 121 -12.26 5.04 10.02
CA MET A 121 -13.62 5.57 9.87
C MET A 121 -14.45 5.32 11.13
N ASN A 122 -15.52 6.09 11.30
CA ASN A 122 -16.48 5.82 12.36
C ASN A 122 -17.10 4.41 12.17
N VAL A 123 -17.42 3.75 13.28
CA VAL A 123 -17.90 2.36 13.34
C VAL A 123 -19.11 2.17 12.42
N ASP A 124 -20.04 3.13 12.40
CA ASP A 124 -21.24 3.06 11.57
C ASP A 124 -20.92 3.05 10.06
N LYS A 125 -19.97 3.88 9.63
CA LYS A 125 -19.54 3.94 8.23
C LYS A 125 -18.73 2.72 7.83
N ALA A 126 -17.92 2.19 8.76
CA ALA A 126 -17.13 0.99 8.53
C ALA A 126 -18.04 -0.23 8.29
N VAL A 127 -19.07 -0.40 9.13
CA VAL A 127 -20.05 -1.51 9.02
C VAL A 127 -20.93 -1.39 7.78
N GLN A 128 -21.30 -0.16 7.38
CA GLN A 128 -22.08 0.07 6.15
C GLN A 128 -21.27 -0.15 4.87
N GLY A 129 -19.99 0.24 4.86
CA GLY A 129 -19.12 0.11 3.70
C GLY A 129 -18.74 -1.33 3.38
N THR A 130 -18.62 -2.18 4.40
CA THR A 130 -18.49 -3.63 4.24
C THR A 130 -19.89 -4.24 4.32
N GLY A 131 -20.69 -4.09 3.27
CA GLY A 131 -21.93 -4.85 3.17
C GLY A 131 -21.65 -6.32 3.49
N ILE A 132 -22.37 -6.86 4.48
CA ILE A 132 -22.31 -8.23 5.01
C ILE A 132 -21.47 -8.35 6.30
N PHE A 133 -22.21 -8.53 7.41
CA PHE A 133 -21.91 -9.38 8.55
C PHE A 133 -20.66 -10.25 8.31
N LEU A 134 -19.61 -10.01 9.10
CA LEU A 134 -18.29 -10.65 8.98
C LEU A 134 -18.39 -12.19 9.13
N MET A 135 -18.82 -12.84 8.05
CA MET A 135 -18.92 -14.28 7.89
C MET A 135 -18.53 -14.52 6.44
N ILE A 136 -17.23 -14.40 6.20
CA ILE A 136 -16.64 -14.58 4.87
C ILE A 136 -15.87 -15.89 4.89
N TYR A 137 -16.23 -16.71 3.92
CA TYR A 137 -15.81 -18.08 3.65
C TYR A 137 -14.32 -18.35 3.89
N PRO A 138 -13.97 -19.61 4.25
CA PRO A 138 -12.57 -20.03 4.33
C PRO A 138 -11.82 -19.63 3.04
N PRO A 139 -10.54 -19.22 3.15
CA PRO A 139 -9.75 -18.82 1.99
C PRO A 139 -9.89 -19.90 0.93
N ALA A 140 -10.26 -19.49 -0.30
CA ALA A 140 -10.50 -20.39 -1.41
C ALA A 140 -9.40 -21.46 -1.43
N ALA A 141 -9.82 -22.73 -1.36
CA ALA A 141 -8.90 -23.86 -1.39
C ALA A 141 -7.90 -23.66 -2.54
N PRO A 142 -6.61 -23.98 -2.34
CA PRO A 142 -5.60 -23.77 -3.38
C PRO A 142 -6.11 -24.39 -4.69
N PRO A 143 -6.02 -23.66 -5.82
CA PRO A 143 -6.50 -24.17 -7.09
C PRO A 143 -5.85 -25.54 -7.33
N ILE A 144 -6.69 -26.54 -7.53
CA ILE A 144 -6.26 -27.91 -7.80
C ILE A 144 -5.40 -27.84 -9.07
N MET A 145 -4.10 -28.11 -8.90
CA MET A 145 -3.07 -28.39 -9.90
C MET A 145 -3.36 -27.89 -11.33
N ASN A 146 -2.91 -26.68 -11.67
CA ASN A 146 -2.92 -26.15 -13.04
C ASN A 146 -2.05 -27.01 -13.98
N GLU A 147 -2.44 -27.17 -15.26
CA GLU A 147 -1.68 -27.89 -16.29
C GLU A 147 -0.22 -27.44 -16.43
N GLN A 148 0.07 -26.17 -16.09
CA GLN A 148 1.43 -25.64 -16.05
C GLN A 148 2.32 -26.39 -15.04
N HIS A 149 1.77 -26.81 -13.89
CA HIS A 149 2.49 -27.62 -12.91
C HIS A 149 2.79 -29.02 -13.44
N LEU A 150 1.91 -29.58 -14.27
CA LEU A 150 2.17 -30.86 -14.94
C LEU A 150 3.35 -30.73 -15.92
N SER A 151 3.39 -29.66 -16.72
CA SER A 151 4.52 -29.44 -17.63
C SER A 151 5.87 -29.31 -16.91
N VAL A 152 5.89 -28.67 -15.73
CA VAL A 152 7.10 -28.55 -14.88
C VAL A 152 7.50 -29.92 -14.31
N LEU A 153 6.54 -30.72 -13.84
CA LEU A 153 6.82 -32.07 -13.37
C LEU A 153 7.36 -32.96 -14.49
N THR A 154 6.81 -32.85 -15.71
CA THR A 154 7.32 -33.56 -16.88
C THR A 154 8.77 -33.16 -17.17
N GLN A 155 9.09 -31.86 -17.15
CA GLN A 155 10.46 -31.38 -17.34
C GLN A 155 11.42 -31.92 -16.26
N TYR A 156 10.98 -31.99 -15.01
CA TYR A 156 11.79 -32.51 -13.90
C TYR A 156 12.07 -34.00 -14.01
N VAL A 157 11.07 -34.79 -14.43
CA VAL A 157 11.23 -36.24 -14.67
C VAL A 157 12.19 -36.47 -15.83
N THR A 158 12.04 -35.76 -16.95
CA THR A 158 12.97 -35.87 -18.09
C THR A 158 14.40 -35.43 -17.76
N TYR A 159 14.58 -34.55 -16.76
CA TYR A 159 15.89 -34.12 -16.28
C TYR A 159 16.55 -35.18 -15.39
N MET A 160 15.77 -35.96 -14.64
CA MET A 160 16.28 -37.05 -13.79
C MET A 160 16.55 -38.35 -14.55
N GLU A 161 15.93 -38.52 -15.72
CA GLU A 161 16.08 -39.71 -16.57
C GLU A 161 17.29 -39.66 -17.52
N ASN A 162 17.91 -38.49 -17.71
CA ASN A 162 19.16 -38.30 -18.48
C ASN A 162 20.36 -38.12 -17.55
#